data_AF-A0A969P750-F1
#
_entry.id   AF-A0A969P750-F1
#
_cell.length_a   1.000
_cell.length_b   1.000
_cell.length_c   1.000
_cell.angle_alpha   90.00
_cell.angle_beta   90.00
_cell.angle_gamma   90.00
#
_symmetry.space_group_name_H-M   'P 1'
#
loop_
_entity.id
_entity.type
_entity.pdbx_description
1 polymer ?
#
loop_
_entity_poly.entity_id
_entity_poly.type
_entity_poly.pdbx_seq_one_letter_code
_entity_poly.pdbx_strand_id
1 'polypeptide(L)'
;MHGIESAFKHIQQAVKKVNDEINRVKALQQNRLAQIASIFQKDPLEPLNALGEPVIKPAVQEMMLNGWYPDENMTIGFMREVGEALASKQSTEACRQLFLYFTESLSRIEVELSSLCPDRAHIIKSAFEAHRRGEYILSVPVLLAQADGICQEKINKEIYSKKKSKKKKVSLDAD
;
A
#
# COMPACT_ATOMS: atom_id res chain seq x y z
N MET A 1 -41.92 22.96 -30.64
CA MET A 1 -40.56 22.47 -31.00
C MET A 1 -39.44 23.07 -30.15
N HIS A 2 -39.55 24.26 -29.53
CA HIS A 2 -38.46 24.89 -28.78
C HIS A 2 -38.07 24.25 -27.43
N GLY A 3 -38.96 23.48 -26.79
CA GLY A 3 -38.67 22.87 -25.47
C GLY A 3 -37.74 21.66 -25.50
N ILE A 4 -37.74 20.90 -26.61
CA ILE A 4 -36.96 19.66 -26.74
C ILE A 4 -35.49 19.97 -27.05
N GLU A 5 -35.22 20.97 -27.89
CA GLU A 5 -33.86 21.44 -28.16
C GLU A 5 -33.17 22.04 -26.93
N SER A 6 -33.93 22.78 -26.10
CA SER A 6 -33.40 23.36 -24.86
C SER A 6 -33.05 22.27 -23.83
N ALA A 7 -33.90 21.25 -23.66
CA ALA A 7 -33.62 20.11 -22.80
C ALA A 7 -32.41 19.29 -23.29
N PHE A 8 -32.29 19.07 -24.60
CA PHE A 8 -31.16 18.36 -25.20
C PHE A 8 -29.83 19.10 -24.97
N LYS A 9 -29.84 20.43 -25.12
CA LYS A 9 -28.66 21.28 -24.89
C LYS A 9 -28.21 21.23 -23.43
N HIS A 10 -29.15 21.23 -22.47
CA HIS A 10 -28.83 21.10 -21.05
C HIS A 10 -28.26 19.72 -20.70
N ILE A 11 -28.79 18.65 -21.29
CA ILE A 11 -28.27 17.28 -21.09
C ILE A 11 -26.84 17.18 -21.64
N GLN A 12 -26.57 17.69 -22.85
CA GLN A 12 -25.22 17.70 -23.40
C GLN A 12 -24.23 18.49 -22.54
N GLN A 13 -24.68 19.60 -21.95
CA GLN A 13 -23.85 20.42 -21.08
C GLN A 13 -23.56 19.74 -19.73
N ALA A 14 -24.52 18.99 -19.19
CA ALA A 14 -24.33 18.19 -17.98
C ALA A 14 -23.36 17.02 -18.22
N VAL A 15 -23.52 16.29 -19.32
CA VAL A 15 -22.61 15.19 -19.71
C VAL A 15 -21.19 15.69 -19.89
N LYS A 16 -21.01 16.85 -20.52
CA LYS A 16 -19.68 17.47 -20.70
C LYS A 16 -19.02 17.78 -19.35
N LYS A 17 -19.76 18.38 -18.41
CA LYS A 17 -19.24 18.68 -17.06
C LYS A 17 -18.80 17.41 -16.31
N VAL A 18 -19.59 16.35 -16.38
CA VAL A 18 -19.25 15.07 -15.74
C VAL A 18 -17.97 14.48 -16.36
N ASN A 19 -17.84 14.54 -17.68
CA ASN A 19 -16.66 14.02 -18.37
C ASN A 19 -15.39 14.82 -18.05
N ASP A 20 -15.51 16.15 -17.95
CA ASP A 20 -14.42 17.03 -17.55
C ASP A 20 -13.97 16.73 -16.09
N GLU A 21 -14.92 16.44 -15.20
CA GLU A 21 -14.63 16.10 -13.80
C GLU A 21 -13.97 14.71 -13.68
N ILE A 22 -14.42 13.72 -14.46
CA ILE A 22 -13.80 12.39 -14.54
C ILE A 22 -12.34 12.52 -15.01
N ASN A 23 -12.08 13.36 -16.01
CA ASN A 23 -10.72 13.58 -16.50
C ASN A 23 -9.83 14.28 -15.48
N ARG A 24 -10.37 15.22 -14.70
CA ARG A 24 -9.67 15.85 -13.57
C ARG A 24 -9.31 14.83 -12.47
N VAL A 25 -10.26 13.98 -12.09
CA VAL A 25 -10.02 12.93 -11.07
C VAL A 25 -8.97 11.93 -11.56
N LYS A 26 -9.03 11.51 -12.82
CA LYS A 26 -8.00 10.63 -13.42
C LYS A 26 -6.61 11.28 -13.42
N ALA A 27 -6.51 12.56 -13.77
CA ALA A 27 -5.25 13.29 -13.74
C ALA A 27 -4.69 13.43 -12.31
N LEU A 28 -5.55 13.67 -11.32
CA LEU A 28 -5.17 13.70 -9.90
C LEU A 28 -4.68 12.34 -9.40
N GLN A 29 -5.36 11.25 -9.77
CA GLN A 29 -4.93 9.89 -9.43
C GLN A 29 -3.57 9.56 -10.06
N GLN A 30 -3.38 9.91 -11.33
CA GLN A 30 -2.13 9.62 -12.05
C GLN A 30 -0.95 10.44 -11.50
N ASN A 31 -1.19 11.68 -11.08
CA ASN A 31 -0.18 12.52 -10.43
C ASN A 31 0.17 12.00 -9.02
N ARG A 32 -0.81 11.52 -8.24
CA ARG A 32 -0.55 10.85 -6.95
C ARG A 32 0.27 9.58 -7.12
N LEU A 33 -0.04 8.75 -8.12
CA LEU A 33 0.74 7.54 -8.42
C LEU A 33 2.18 7.85 -8.80
N ALA A 34 2.42 8.93 -9.56
CA ALA A 34 3.77 9.38 -9.91
C ALA A 34 4.54 9.89 -8.67
N GLN A 35 3.87 10.61 -7.76
CA GLN A 35 4.46 11.06 -6.50
C GLN A 35 4.82 9.86 -5.60
N ILE A 36 3.92 8.90 -5.45
CA ILE A 36 4.16 7.64 -4.72
C ILE A 36 5.34 6.88 -5.33
N ALA A 37 5.38 6.72 -6.66
CA ALA A 37 6.49 6.06 -7.34
C ALA A 37 7.84 6.77 -7.11
N SER A 38 7.84 8.10 -7.02
CA SER A 38 9.05 8.90 -6.74
C SER A 38 9.55 8.75 -5.30
N ILE A 39 8.63 8.51 -4.35
CA ILE A 39 8.94 8.27 -2.93
C ILE A 39 9.68 6.93 -2.76
N PHE A 40 9.32 5.91 -3.54
CA PHE A 40 9.89 4.55 -3.42
C PHE A 40 11.16 4.29 -4.26
N GLN A 41 11.59 5.24 -5.10
CA GLN A 41 12.88 5.19 -5.81
C GLN A 41 14.08 5.56 -4.93
N LYS A 42 13.84 6.23 -3.80
CA LYS A 42 14.88 6.55 -2.82
C LYS A 42 14.97 5.48 -1.72
N ASP A 43 15.98 5.59 -0.85
CA ASP A 43 16.20 4.70 0.30
C ASP A 43 14.86 4.36 0.99
N PRO A 44 14.56 3.11 1.38
CA PRO A 44 13.34 2.77 2.11
C PRO A 44 13.08 3.66 3.36
N LEU A 45 14.11 4.32 3.88
CA LEU A 45 14.04 5.27 5.00
C LEU A 45 13.86 6.75 4.58
N GLU A 46 14.00 7.10 3.29
CA GLU A 46 13.78 8.46 2.75
C GLU A 46 12.33 8.97 2.83
N PRO A 47 11.28 8.14 2.57
CA PRO A 47 9.89 8.54 2.80
C PRO A 47 9.65 8.97 4.25
N LEU A 48 10.38 8.36 5.17
CA LEU A 48 10.33 8.63 6.60
C LEU A 48 10.95 9.99 6.97
N ASN A 49 11.88 10.52 6.16
CA ASN A 49 12.42 11.87 6.31
C ASN A 49 11.44 12.96 5.84
N ALA A 50 10.46 12.60 5.01
CA ALA A 50 9.45 13.52 4.48
C ALA A 50 8.20 13.63 5.38
N LEU A 51 8.04 12.71 6.35
CA LEU A 51 7.09 12.83 7.45
C LEU A 51 7.63 13.93 8.39
N GLY A 52 7.15 15.16 8.21
CA GLY A 52 7.69 16.40 8.80
C GLY A 52 7.72 16.50 10.34
N GLU A 53 7.56 15.42 11.09
CA GLU A 53 7.67 15.42 12.54
C GLU A 53 8.78 14.46 13.02
N PRO A 54 9.81 14.96 13.74
CA PRO A 54 10.88 14.14 14.31
C PRO A 54 10.39 13.08 15.32
N VAL A 55 9.11 13.13 15.73
CA VAL A 55 8.49 12.27 16.76
C VAL A 55 7.85 11.01 16.17
N ILE A 56 7.38 11.02 14.93
CA ILE A 56 6.71 9.86 14.31
C ILE A 56 7.75 8.84 13.84
N LYS A 57 8.91 9.33 13.41
CA LYS A 57 9.98 8.53 12.82
C LYS A 57 10.43 7.37 13.73
N PRO A 58 10.69 7.59 15.03
CA PRO A 58 11.03 6.50 15.94
C PRO A 58 9.86 5.53 16.13
N ALA A 59 8.63 6.02 16.27
CA ALA A 59 7.47 5.16 16.48
C ALA A 59 7.23 4.20 15.31
N VAL A 60 7.29 4.70 14.07
CA VAL A 60 7.18 3.87 12.87
C VAL A 60 8.34 2.88 12.76
N GLN A 61 9.56 3.31 13.10
CA GLN A 61 10.72 2.42 13.12
C GLN A 61 10.52 1.26 14.11
N GLU A 62 10.00 1.54 15.30
CA GLU A 62 9.69 0.53 16.31
C GLU A 62 8.60 -0.43 15.85
N MET A 63 7.55 0.06 15.19
CA MET A 63 6.55 -0.80 14.54
C MET A 63 7.20 -1.78 13.57
N MET A 64 8.04 -1.28 12.66
CA MET A 64 8.69 -2.09 11.63
C MET A 64 9.67 -3.11 12.21
N LEU A 65 10.46 -2.73 13.22
CA LEU A 65 11.37 -3.64 13.93
C LEU A 65 10.63 -4.78 14.63
N ASN A 66 9.38 -4.55 15.02
CA ASN A 66 8.48 -5.54 15.60
C ASN A 66 7.58 -6.25 14.55
N GLY A 67 7.86 -6.08 13.25
CA GLY A 67 7.17 -6.78 12.16
C GLY A 67 5.85 -6.14 11.72
N TRP A 68 5.54 -4.93 12.19
CA TRP A 68 4.33 -4.20 11.84
C TRP A 68 4.62 -3.08 10.86
N TYR A 69 3.81 -2.99 9.81
CA TYR A 69 3.94 -1.94 8.80
C TYR A 69 2.79 -0.93 8.96
N PRO A 70 3.06 0.38 8.93
CA PRO A 70 2.01 1.38 8.95
C PRO A 70 1.05 1.23 7.77
N ASP A 71 -0.25 1.35 8.05
CA ASP A 71 -1.26 1.52 7.01
C ASP A 71 -1.52 3.01 6.76
N GLU A 72 -1.83 3.36 5.51
CA GLU A 72 -2.03 4.76 5.11
C GLU A 72 -3.24 5.42 5.79
N ASN A 73 -4.17 4.61 6.30
CA ASN A 73 -5.35 5.07 7.03
C ASN A 73 -5.13 5.11 8.56
N MET A 74 -3.93 4.80 9.06
CA MET A 74 -3.61 4.98 10.48
C MET A 74 -3.43 6.46 10.79
N THR A 75 -3.99 6.90 11.92
CA THR A 75 -3.73 8.26 12.41
C THR A 75 -2.31 8.35 12.97
N ILE A 76 -1.71 9.53 12.88
CA ILE A 76 -0.40 9.83 13.47
C ILE A 76 -0.39 9.52 14.98
N GLY A 77 -1.46 9.88 15.69
CA GLY A 77 -1.60 9.62 17.11
C GLY A 77 -1.57 8.13 17.45
N PHE A 78 -2.28 7.31 16.67
CA PHE A 78 -2.31 5.86 16.83
C PHE A 78 -0.93 5.23 16.56
N MET A 79 -0.28 5.62 15.46
CA MET A 79 1.07 5.12 15.13
C MET A 79 2.08 5.46 16.24
N ARG A 80 1.99 6.66 16.81
CA ARG A 80 2.83 7.07 17.93
C ARG A 80 2.57 6.24 19.18
N GLU A 81 1.31 6.10 19.59
CA GLU A 81 0.92 5.35 20.79
C GLU A 81 1.43 3.90 20.72
N VAL A 82 1.17 3.22 19.59
CA VAL A 82 1.61 1.85 19.38
C VAL A 82 3.13 1.74 19.31
N GLY A 83 3.81 2.64 18.60
CA GLY A 83 5.27 2.64 18.50
C GLY A 83 5.97 2.84 19.84
N GLU A 84 5.46 3.77 20.67
CA GLU A 84 5.97 4.00 22.04
C GLU A 84 5.74 2.78 22.94
N ALA A 85 4.57 2.13 22.82
CA ALA A 85 4.25 0.92 23.58
C ALA A 85 5.16 -0.27 23.18
N LEU A 86 5.46 -0.42 21.89
CA LEU A 86 6.41 -1.41 21.38
C LEU A 86 7.83 -1.16 21.91
N ALA A 87 8.30 0.09 21.87
CA ALA A 87 9.61 0.48 22.38
C ALA A 87 9.76 0.19 23.89
N SER A 88 8.68 0.42 24.65
CA SER A 88 8.65 0.28 26.11
C SER A 88 8.49 -1.17 26.61
N LYS A 89 8.64 -2.17 25.72
CA LYS A 89 8.40 -3.60 25.99
C LYS A 89 6.98 -3.92 26.47
N GLN A 90 6.02 -3.02 26.25
CA GLN A 90 4.58 -3.29 26.44
C GLN A 90 4.00 -3.92 25.17
N SER A 91 4.74 -4.87 24.58
CA SER A 91 4.49 -5.37 23.23
C SER A 91 3.15 -6.10 23.10
N THR A 92 2.64 -6.70 24.18
CA THR A 92 1.38 -7.44 24.15
C THR A 92 0.19 -6.51 23.86
N GLU A 93 0.10 -5.38 24.54
CA GLU A 93 -1.02 -4.44 24.35
C GLU A 93 -0.93 -3.75 22.97
N ALA A 94 0.28 -3.35 22.57
CA ALA A 94 0.52 -2.79 21.24
C ALA A 94 0.13 -3.77 20.12
N CYS A 95 0.55 -5.04 20.24
CA CYS A 95 0.18 -6.08 19.29
C CYS A 95 -1.34 -6.33 19.29
N ARG A 96 -2.01 -6.25 20.44
CA ARG A 96 -3.47 -6.40 20.54
C ARG A 96 -4.18 -5.26 19.80
N GLN A 97 -3.74 -4.01 19.98
CA GLN A 97 -4.32 -2.86 19.28
C GLN A 97 -4.13 -2.97 17.76
N LEU A 98 -2.93 -3.33 17.31
CA LEU A 98 -2.64 -3.54 15.89
C LEU A 98 -3.45 -4.69 15.29
N PHE A 99 -3.55 -5.80 16.02
CA PHE A 99 -4.37 -6.93 15.61
C PHE A 99 -5.84 -6.53 15.40
N LEU A 100 -6.43 -5.79 16.34
CA LEU A 100 -7.80 -5.30 16.22
C LEU A 100 -7.96 -4.36 15.03
N TYR A 101 -7.05 -3.39 14.88
CA TYR A 101 -7.06 -2.45 13.76
C TYR A 101 -7.11 -3.17 12.40
N PHE A 102 -6.21 -4.13 12.18
CA PHE A 102 -6.14 -4.84 10.90
C PHE A 102 -7.31 -5.81 10.70
N THR A 103 -7.80 -6.42 11.77
CA THR A 103 -8.98 -7.30 11.71
C THR A 103 -10.22 -6.51 11.32
N GLU A 104 -10.45 -5.34 11.91
CA GLU A 104 -11.57 -4.46 11.58
C GLU A 104 -11.42 -3.83 10.18
N SER A 105 -10.19 -3.58 9.75
CA SER A 105 -9.88 -3.00 8.44
C SER A 105 -9.90 -4.01 7.29
N LEU A 106 -10.04 -5.32 7.54
CA LEU A 106 -9.80 -6.37 6.55
C LEU A 106 -10.63 -6.18 5.26
N SER A 107 -11.91 -5.82 5.41
CA SER A 107 -12.82 -5.62 4.26
C SER A 107 -12.44 -4.38 3.44
N ARG A 108 -11.99 -3.31 4.10
CA ARG A 108 -11.49 -2.11 3.43
C ARG A 108 -10.24 -2.43 2.62
N ILE A 109 -9.27 -3.10 3.25
CA ILE A 109 -8.00 -3.47 2.63
C ILE A 109 -8.24 -4.33 1.39
N GLU A 110 -9.16 -5.29 1.46
CA GLU A 110 -9.54 -6.12 0.29
C GLU A 110 -10.05 -5.28 -0.87
N VAL A 111 -10.97 -4.33 -0.61
CA VAL A 111 -11.57 -3.47 -1.63
C VAL A 111 -10.51 -2.56 -2.25
N GLU A 112 -9.71 -1.90 -1.42
CA GLU A 112 -8.64 -1.01 -1.85
C GLU A 112 -7.61 -1.77 -2.69
N LEU A 113 -7.10 -2.91 -2.20
CA LEU A 113 -6.10 -3.70 -2.90
C LEU A 113 -6.63 -4.25 -4.23
N SER A 114 -7.88 -4.71 -4.26
CA SER A 114 -8.54 -5.16 -5.49
C SER A 114 -8.69 -4.03 -6.51
N SER A 115 -8.97 -2.81 -6.05
CA SER A 115 -9.09 -1.63 -6.93
C SER A 115 -7.74 -1.17 -7.48
N LEU A 116 -6.67 -1.30 -6.70
CA LEU A 116 -5.31 -0.89 -7.05
C LEU A 116 -4.62 -1.87 -8.02
N CYS A 117 -5.06 -3.13 -8.01
CA CYS A 117 -4.50 -4.23 -8.81
C CYS A 117 -5.62 -5.03 -9.50
N PRO A 118 -6.35 -4.42 -10.46
CA PRO A 118 -7.54 -5.04 -11.07
C PRO A 118 -7.25 -6.40 -11.71
N ASP A 119 -6.10 -6.55 -12.36
CA ASP A 119 -5.69 -7.80 -13.03
C ASP A 119 -5.48 -8.96 -12.04
N ARG A 120 -5.18 -8.63 -10.77
CA ARG A 120 -4.94 -9.59 -9.68
C ARG A 120 -6.12 -9.69 -8.72
N ALA A 121 -7.17 -8.90 -8.92
CA ALA A 121 -8.28 -8.77 -7.97
C ALA A 121 -8.95 -10.12 -7.66
N HIS A 122 -9.09 -11.01 -8.65
CA HIS A 122 -9.67 -12.33 -8.45
C HIS A 122 -8.82 -13.22 -7.52
N ILE A 123 -7.48 -13.14 -7.61
CA ILE A 123 -6.55 -13.87 -6.72
C ILE A 123 -6.61 -13.28 -5.31
N ILE A 124 -6.57 -11.95 -5.20
CA ILE A 124 -6.65 -11.22 -3.94
C ILE A 124 -7.93 -11.60 -3.20
N LYS A 125 -9.10 -11.45 -3.84
CA LYS A 125 -10.41 -11.81 -3.24
C LYS A 125 -10.45 -13.26 -2.77
N SER A 126 -9.97 -14.20 -3.59
CA SER A 126 -9.92 -15.63 -3.22
C SER A 126 -9.08 -15.86 -1.95
N ALA A 127 -7.95 -15.15 -1.82
CA ALA A 127 -7.10 -15.25 -0.64
C ALA A 127 -7.74 -14.63 0.62
N PHE A 128 -8.49 -13.53 0.48
CA PHE A 128 -9.26 -12.93 1.58
C PHE A 128 -10.45 -13.81 1.99
N GLU A 129 -11.14 -14.44 1.04
CA GLU A 129 -12.20 -15.41 1.34
C GLU A 129 -11.67 -16.64 2.08
N ALA A 130 -10.53 -17.19 1.65
CA ALA A 130 -9.84 -18.26 2.36
C ALA A 130 -9.45 -17.82 3.78
N HIS A 131 -8.98 -16.57 3.96
CA HIS A 131 -8.66 -16.01 5.28
C HIS A 131 -9.88 -16.03 6.20
N ARG A 132 -11.03 -15.53 5.71
CA ARG A 132 -12.29 -15.49 6.46
C ARG A 132 -12.80 -16.88 6.84
N ARG A 133 -12.52 -17.91 6.03
CA ARG A 133 -12.83 -19.31 6.35
C ARG A 133 -11.84 -19.97 7.30
N GLY A 134 -10.77 -19.28 7.72
CA GLY A 134 -9.71 -19.84 8.55
C GLY A 134 -8.72 -20.74 7.78
N GLU A 135 -8.78 -20.74 6.45
CA GLU A 135 -7.88 -21.50 5.57
C GLU A 135 -6.55 -20.75 5.39
N TYR A 136 -5.87 -20.45 6.50
CA TYR A 136 -4.67 -19.60 6.51
C TYR A 136 -3.53 -20.15 5.65
N ILE A 137 -3.42 -21.48 5.52
CA ILE A 137 -2.43 -22.14 4.66
C ILE A 137 -2.64 -21.82 3.17
N LEU A 138 -3.87 -21.51 2.76
CA LEU A 138 -4.21 -21.10 1.39
C LEU A 138 -4.20 -19.58 1.24
N SER A 139 -4.51 -18.85 2.30
CA SER A 139 -4.56 -17.39 2.30
C SER A 139 -3.19 -16.73 2.38
N VAL A 140 -2.42 -17.03 3.43
CA VAL A 140 -1.19 -16.30 3.78
C VAL A 140 -0.13 -16.40 2.68
N PRO A 141 0.21 -17.60 2.14
CA PRO A 141 1.22 -17.69 1.09
C PRO A 141 0.81 -16.95 -0.19
N VAL A 142 -0.48 -16.96 -0.54
CA VAL A 142 -0.99 -16.26 -1.72
C VAL A 142 -0.90 -14.75 -1.53
N LEU A 143 -1.28 -14.22 -0.36
CA LEU A 143 -1.17 -12.79 -0.05
C LEU A 143 0.29 -12.33 -0.10
N LEU A 144 1.22 -13.09 0.45
CA LEU A 144 2.66 -12.78 0.40
C LEU A 144 3.21 -12.81 -1.03
N ALA A 145 2.82 -13.80 -1.84
CA ALA A 145 3.22 -13.87 -3.24
C ALA A 145 2.64 -12.71 -4.07
N GLN A 146 1.40 -12.29 -3.80
CA GLN A 146 0.82 -11.11 -4.45
C GLN A 146 1.54 -9.83 -4.03
N ALA A 147 1.88 -9.66 -2.75
CA ALA A 147 2.65 -8.50 -2.30
C ALA A 147 4.01 -8.40 -3.03
N ASP A 148 4.75 -9.52 -3.13
CA ASP A 148 6.02 -9.56 -3.85
C ASP A 148 5.85 -9.26 -5.34
N GLY A 149 4.86 -9.90 -6.00
CA GLY A 149 4.57 -9.68 -7.41
C GLY A 149 4.14 -8.25 -7.73
N ILE A 150 3.32 -7.62 -6.87
CA ILE A 150 2.90 -6.22 -7.01
C ILE A 150 4.08 -5.28 -6.88
N CYS A 151 4.99 -5.52 -5.93
CA CYS A 151 6.18 -4.69 -5.76
C CYS A 151 7.15 -4.85 -6.94
N GLN A 152 7.36 -6.07 -7.42
CA GLN A 152 8.18 -6.27 -8.61
C GLN A 152 7.59 -5.56 -9.83
N GLU A 153 6.27 -5.59 -10.01
CA GLU A 153 5.58 -4.92 -11.11
C GLU A 153 5.61 -3.39 -11.00
N LYS A 154 5.31 -2.83 -9.82
CA LYS A 154 5.15 -1.38 -9.64
C LYS A 154 6.47 -0.63 -9.41
N ILE A 155 7.43 -1.26 -8.75
CA ILE A 155 8.68 -0.60 -8.31
C ILE A 155 9.95 -1.35 -8.74
N ASN A 156 9.83 -2.42 -9.54
CA ASN A 156 10.94 -3.24 -10.03
C ASN A 156 11.89 -3.70 -8.91
N LYS A 157 11.30 -3.99 -7.74
CA LYS A 157 11.99 -4.54 -6.57
C LYS A 157 11.21 -5.75 -6.09
N GLU A 158 11.91 -6.88 -5.98
CA GLU A 158 11.46 -8.06 -5.27
C GLU A 158 11.70 -7.82 -3.76
N ILE A 159 10.65 -7.88 -2.95
CA ILE A 159 10.73 -7.59 -1.50
C ILE A 159 11.61 -8.63 -0.82
N TYR A 160 11.47 -9.89 -1.25
CA TYR A 160 12.08 -11.04 -0.56
C TYR A 160 13.38 -11.54 -1.21
N SER A 161 13.85 -10.90 -2.28
CA SER A 161 15.08 -11.34 -2.94
C SER A 161 16.33 -10.87 -2.23
N LYS A 162 17.25 -11.82 -1.99
CA LYS A 162 18.59 -11.50 -1.50
C LYS A 162 19.29 -10.60 -2.51
N LYS A 163 19.85 -9.48 -2.05
CA LYS A 163 20.81 -8.69 -2.85
C LYS A 163 21.88 -9.65 -3.37
N LYS A 164 21.98 -9.79 -4.70
CA LYS A 164 23.13 -10.46 -5.31
C LYS A 164 24.37 -9.69 -4.86
N SER A 165 25.13 -10.24 -3.92
CA SER A 165 26.49 -9.75 -3.67
C SER A 165 27.21 -9.80 -5.02
N LYS A 166 27.80 -8.68 -5.44
CA LYS A 166 28.69 -8.68 -6.60
C LYS A 166 29.81 -9.67 -6.27
N LYS A 167 29.71 -10.91 -6.76
CA LYS A 167 30.84 -11.85 -6.75
C LYS A 167 31.92 -11.17 -7.57
N LYS A 168 32.95 -10.62 -6.92
CA LYS A 168 34.22 -10.30 -7.59
C LYS A 168 34.65 -11.61 -8.25
N LYS A 169 34.75 -11.65 -9.57
CA LYS A 169 35.54 -12.67 -10.25
C LYS A 169 36.95 -12.51 -9.68
N VAL A 170 37.36 -13.43 -8.82
CA VAL A 170 38.78 -13.64 -8.55
C VAL A 170 39.27 -14.37 -9.80
N SER A 171 39.99 -13.65 -10.66
CA SER A 171 40.86 -14.30 -11.63
C SER A 171 41.91 -15.05 -10.81
N LEU A 172 41.83 -16.38 -10.85
CA LEU A 172 42.95 -17.23 -10.51
C LEU A 172 43.90 -17.12 -11.70
N ASP A 173 44.86 -16.20 -11.60
CA ASP A 173 46.07 -16.30 -12.39
C ASP A 173 46.86 -17.47 -11.78
N ALA A 174 47.05 -18.50 -12.59
CA ALA A 174 47.81 -19.68 -12.25
C ALA A 174 49.31 -19.33 -12.28
N ASP A 175 49.99 -19.59 -11.16
CA ASP A 175 51.45 -19.74 -11.11
C ASP A 175 51.89 -21.03 -11.81
#